data_AF-A0A0T5PE01-F1
#
_entry.id   AF-A0A0T5PE01-F1
#
_cell.length_a   1.000
_cell.length_b   1.000
_cell.length_c   1.000
_cell.angle_alpha   90.00
_cell.angle_beta   90.00
_cell.angle_gamma   90.00
#
_symmetry.space_group_name_H-M   'P 1'
#
loop_
_entity.id
_entity.type
_entity.pdbx_description
1 polymer ?
#
loop_
_entity_poly.entity_id
_entity_poly.type
_entity_poly.pdbx_seq_one_letter_code
_entity_poly.pdbx_strand_id
1 'polypeptide(L)'
;MSGKHMTRMSLDEMRKTKSRTDWDRVTSAPDHEGDQEIDVDWAKAELVEPSPKKLISLRIDEDIVEFFRSQGKGYQTRMNAVLRAYKDAVEKKG
;
A
#
# COMPACT_ATOMS: atom_id res chain seq x y z
N MET A 1 17.98 1.65 7.01
CA MET A 1 17.08 0.51 6.71
C MET A 1 16.88 0.40 5.19
N SER A 2 17.44 -0.67 4.66
CA SER A 2 17.63 -1.10 3.27
C SER A 2 16.56 -0.71 2.22
N GLY A 3 17.00 -0.08 1.13
CA GLY A 3 16.24 0.11 -0.13
C GLY A 3 16.46 -1.02 -1.15
N LYS A 4 16.73 -2.26 -0.71
CA LYS A 4 17.07 -3.40 -1.59
C LYS A 4 15.85 -4.20 -2.09
N HIS A 5 14.75 -3.54 -2.48
CA HIS A 5 13.61 -4.25 -3.09
C HIS A 5 13.18 -3.70 -4.46
N MET A 6 13.79 -2.62 -4.95
CA MET A 6 13.51 -2.10 -6.28
C MET A 6 14.78 -2.13 -7.12
N THR A 7 14.83 -3.04 -8.08
CA THR A 7 15.87 -3.08 -9.11
C THR A 7 15.41 -2.18 -10.26
N ARG A 8 16.15 -1.12 -10.53
CA ARG A 8 15.92 -0.27 -11.71
C ARG A 8 16.71 -0.86 -12.87
N MET A 9 16.01 -1.32 -13.89
CA MET A 9 16.58 -1.97 -15.08
C MET A 9 15.97 -1.31 -16.32
N SER A 10 16.76 -1.22 -17.39
CA SER A 10 16.26 -0.78 -18.71
C SER A 10 15.42 -1.87 -19.37
N LEU A 11 14.59 -1.48 -20.35
CA LEU A 11 13.74 -2.42 -21.09
C LEU A 11 14.55 -3.50 -21.83
N ASP A 12 15.71 -3.13 -22.39
CA ASP A 12 16.61 -4.08 -23.06
C ASP A 12 17.24 -5.07 -22.09
N GLU A 13 17.55 -4.65 -20.86
CA GLU A 13 18.05 -5.54 -19.82
C GLU A 13 16.95 -6.49 -19.33
N MET A 14 15.71 -6.00 -19.13
CA MET A 14 14.58 -6.85 -18.76
C MET A 14 14.28 -7.93 -19.81
N ARG A 15 14.37 -7.60 -21.11
CA ARG A 15 14.16 -8.59 -22.18
C ARG A 15 15.25 -9.65 -22.23
N LYS A 16 16.47 -9.31 -21.82
CA LYS A 16 17.60 -10.26 -21.72
C LYS A 16 17.56 -11.10 -20.45
N THR A 17 16.87 -10.66 -19.41
CA THR A 17 16.71 -11.48 -18.19
C THR A 17 15.79 -12.66 -18.46
N LYS A 18 16.27 -13.86 -18.11
CA LYS A 18 15.49 -15.09 -18.23
C LYS A 18 14.33 -15.05 -17.24
N SER A 19 13.11 -15.30 -17.74
CA SER A 19 11.94 -15.51 -16.88
C SER A 19 12.22 -16.63 -15.88
N ARG A 20 11.84 -16.41 -14.62
CA ARG A 20 11.85 -17.45 -13.57
C ARG A 20 10.57 -18.29 -13.58
N THR A 21 9.56 -17.85 -14.32
CA THR A 21 8.31 -18.57 -14.52
C THR A 21 8.49 -19.61 -15.62
N ASP A 22 8.10 -20.84 -15.33
CA ASP A 22 7.88 -21.90 -16.31
C ASP A 22 6.59 -21.60 -17.09
N TRP A 23 6.74 -20.95 -18.25
CA TRP A 23 5.61 -20.51 -19.06
C TRP A 23 4.91 -21.65 -19.78
N ASP A 24 5.63 -22.71 -20.15
CA ASP A 24 5.07 -23.86 -20.86
C ASP A 24 4.09 -24.61 -19.95
N ARG A 25 4.40 -24.70 -18.65
CA ARG A 25 3.48 -25.24 -17.64
C ARG A 25 2.22 -24.38 -17.48
N VAL A 26 2.35 -23.05 -17.49
CA VAL A 26 1.23 -22.12 -17.28
C VAL A 26 0.28 -22.10 -18.48
N THR A 27 0.82 -22.12 -19.69
CA THR A 27 0.01 -22.11 -20.92
C THR A 27 -0.70 -23.45 -21.17
N SER A 28 -0.12 -24.55 -20.69
CA SER A 28 -0.70 -25.89 -20.83
C SER A 28 -1.68 -26.25 -19.71
N ALA A 29 -1.66 -25.52 -18.59
CA ALA A 29 -2.60 -25.72 -17.51
C ALA A 29 -4.00 -25.26 -17.96
N PRO A 30 -5.06 -26.04 -17.69
CA PRO A 30 -6.43 -25.55 -17.89
C PRO A 30 -6.69 -24.38 -16.94
N ASP A 31 -7.65 -23.53 -17.32
CA ASP A 31 -8.12 -22.46 -16.44
C ASP A 31 -8.58 -23.04 -15.10
N HIS A 32 -8.37 -22.28 -14.03
CA HIS A 32 -8.76 -22.70 -12.70
C HIS A 32 -10.30 -22.69 -12.57
N GLU A 33 -10.90 -23.88 -12.49
CA GLU A 33 -12.36 -24.07 -12.33
C GLU A 33 -12.82 -24.10 -10.85
N GLY A 34 -11.97 -23.70 -9.90
CA GLY A 34 -12.33 -23.65 -8.49
C GLY A 34 -13.15 -22.41 -8.12
N ASP A 35 -13.85 -22.50 -6.99
CA ASP A 35 -14.50 -21.34 -6.38
C ASP A 35 -13.47 -20.24 -6.08
N GLN A 36 -13.86 -18.98 -6.24
CA GLN A 36 -12.98 -17.87 -5.88
C GLN A 36 -12.58 -18.00 -4.41
N GLU A 37 -11.28 -18.00 -4.11
CA GLU A 37 -10.77 -18.06 -2.73
C GLU A 37 -11.28 -16.90 -1.85
N ILE A 38 -11.80 -15.84 -2.46
CA ILE A 38 -12.30 -14.65 -1.78
C ILE A 38 -13.66 -14.27 -2.38
N ASP A 39 -14.71 -14.36 -1.57
CA ASP A 39 -16.04 -13.84 -1.91
C ASP A 39 -16.03 -12.31 -1.72
N VAL A 40 -15.85 -11.58 -2.82
CA VAL A 40 -15.81 -10.12 -2.83
C VAL A 40 -17.10 -9.58 -3.43
N ASP A 41 -17.91 -8.92 -2.60
CA ASP A 41 -19.08 -8.17 -3.03
C ASP A 41 -18.67 -6.84 -3.67
N TRP A 42 -18.45 -6.87 -4.98
CA TRP A 42 -18.07 -5.69 -5.77
C TRP A 42 -19.13 -4.58 -5.78
N ALA A 43 -20.38 -4.86 -5.39
CA ALA A 43 -21.41 -3.82 -5.31
C ALA A 43 -21.15 -2.81 -4.18
N LYS A 44 -20.33 -3.18 -3.18
CA LYS A 44 -19.91 -2.32 -2.07
C LYS A 44 -18.56 -1.65 -2.29
N ALA A 45 -17.93 -1.86 -3.44
CA ALA A 45 -16.62 -1.29 -3.71
C ALA A 45 -16.72 0.24 -3.84
N GLU A 46 -16.05 0.97 -2.95
CA GLU A 46 -15.96 2.42 -3.03
C GLU A 46 -14.72 2.83 -3.84
N LEU A 47 -14.92 3.70 -4.84
CA LEU A 47 -13.82 4.31 -5.56
C LEU A 47 -13.11 5.32 -4.66
N VAL A 48 -11.96 4.94 -4.12
CA VAL A 48 -11.12 5.83 -3.31
C VAL A 48 -10.04 6.44 -4.19
N GLU A 49 -10.24 7.69 -4.61
CA GLU A 49 -9.17 8.46 -5.23
C GLU A 49 -8.16 8.91 -4.17
N PRO A 50 -6.87 8.55 -4.28
CA PRO A 50 -5.86 8.96 -3.31
C PRO A 50 -5.60 10.46 -3.45
N SER A 51 -6.26 11.26 -2.62
CA SER A 51 -6.01 12.71 -2.55
C SER A 51 -4.54 12.98 -2.18
N PRO A 52 -3.81 13.86 -2.90
CA PRO A 52 -2.45 14.19 -2.54
C PRO A 52 -2.40 14.82 -1.15
N LYS A 53 -1.47 14.35 -0.32
CA LYS A 53 -1.24 14.91 1.02
C LYS A 53 -0.66 16.31 0.87
N LYS A 54 -1.20 17.29 1.60
CA LYS A 54 -0.61 18.63 1.67
C LYS A 54 0.60 18.59 2.60
N LEU A 55 1.75 19.03 2.11
CA LEU A 55 2.95 19.20 2.92
C LEU A 55 2.84 20.52 3.68
N ILE A 56 2.77 20.44 5.01
CA ILE A 56 2.70 21.60 5.91
C ILE A 56 3.83 21.52 6.94
N SER A 57 4.27 22.68 7.42
CA SER A 57 5.14 22.76 8.61
C SER A 57 4.25 22.83 9.85
N LEU A 58 4.32 21.82 10.71
CA LEU A 58 3.55 21.72 11.96
C LEU A 58 4.52 21.41 13.10
N ARG A 59 4.35 22.08 14.25
CA ARG A 59 5.04 21.73 15.49
C ARG A 59 4.23 20.68 16.22
N ILE A 60 4.90 19.61 16.62
CA ILE A 60 4.34 18.48 17.37
C ILE A 60 5.28 18.25 18.56
N ASP A 61 4.71 17.91 19.71
CA ASP A 61 5.48 17.60 20.91
C ASP A 61 6.42 16.40 20.69
N GLU A 62 7.56 16.45 21.36
CA GLU A 62 8.66 15.50 21.16
C GLU A 62 8.25 14.07 21.50
N ASP A 63 7.57 13.89 22.62
CA ASP A 63 7.07 12.59 23.11
C ASP A 63 6.12 11.90 22.11
N ILE A 64 5.25 12.68 21.46
CA ILE A 64 4.35 12.18 20.41
C ILE A 64 5.16 11.71 19.21
N VAL A 65 6.15 12.50 18.77
CA VAL A 65 7.00 12.15 17.62
C VAL A 65 7.81 10.88 17.93
N GLU A 66 8.37 10.78 19.13
CA GLU A 66 9.10 9.59 19.57
C GLU A 66 8.22 8.35 19.64
N PHE A 67 7.01 8.48 20.21
CA PHE A 67 6.04 7.38 20.27
C PHE A 67 5.77 6.81 18.87
N PHE A 68 5.46 7.65 17.89
CA PHE A 68 5.20 7.16 16.52
C PHE A 68 6.46 6.64 15.82
N ARG A 69 7.63 7.26 16.05
CA ARG A 69 8.91 6.80 15.50
C ARG A 69 9.30 5.42 16.02
N SER A 70 9.02 5.12 17.29
CA SER A 70 9.32 3.82 17.91
C SER A 70 8.64 2.65 17.19
N GLN A 71 7.51 2.90 16.52
CA GLN A 71 6.76 1.90 15.74
C GLN A 71 7.40 1.59 14.37
N GLY A 72 8.49 2.27 14.00
CA GLY A 72 9.28 2.02 12.80
C GLY A 72 8.86 2.82 11.55
N LYS A 73 9.23 2.31 10.38
CA LYS A 73 9.01 2.97 9.08
C LYS A 73 7.52 3.25 8.86
N GLY A 74 7.21 4.45 8.34
CA GLY A 74 5.83 4.86 8.06
C GLY A 74 5.13 5.55 9.25
N TYR A 75 5.88 5.97 10.27
CA TYR A 75 5.33 6.68 11.43
C TYR A 75 4.44 7.89 11.06
N GLN A 76 4.83 8.68 10.05
CA GLN A 76 4.01 9.80 9.56
C GLN A 76 2.67 9.34 8.98
N THR A 77 2.62 8.20 8.29
CA THR A 77 1.37 7.64 7.76
C THR A 77 0.44 7.21 8.90
N ARG A 78 0.99 6.60 9.96
CA ARG A 78 0.21 6.23 11.15
C ARG A 78 -0.32 7.45 11.89
N MET A 79 0.53 8.46 12.09
CA MET A 79 0.13 9.73 12.70
C MET A 79 -1.01 10.39 11.91
N ASN A 80 -0.91 10.41 10.57
CA ASN A 80 -1.98 10.92 9.71
C ASN A 80 -3.28 10.10 9.79
N ALA A 81 -3.20 8.78 9.97
CA ALA A 81 -4.38 7.92 10.13
C ALA A 81 -5.13 8.25 11.43
N VAL A 82 -4.42 8.50 12.53
CA VAL A 82 -5.01 8.93 13.82
C VAL A 82 -5.72 10.28 13.67
N LEU A 83 -5.07 11.26 13.02
CA LEU A 83 -5.68 12.57 12.77
C LEU A 83 -6.95 12.46 11.93
N ARG A 84 -6.96 11.57 10.92
CA ARG A 84 -8.15 11.30 10.11
C ARG A 84 -9.28 10.66 10.93
N ALA A 85 -8.97 9.63 11.71
CA ALA A 85 -9.96 8.98 12.56
C ALA A 85 -10.59 9.97 13.56
N TYR A 86 -9.79 10.89 14.12
CA TYR A 86 -10.29 11.94 14.98
C TYR A 86 -11.20 12.91 14.23
N LYS A 87 -10.79 13.40 13.05
CA LYS A 87 -11.62 14.25 12.18
C LYS A 87 -12.99 13.59 11.91
N ASP A 88 -12.99 12.36 11.45
CA ASP A 88 -14.21 11.64 11.05
C ASP A 88 -15.12 11.39 12.27
N ALA A 89 -14.55 11.14 13.45
CA ALA A 89 -15.31 10.99 14.68
C ALA A 89 -15.96 12.31 15.15
N VAL A 90 -15.30 13.45 14.93
CA VAL A 90 -15.86 14.78 15.22
C VAL A 90 -16.99 15.12 14.24
N GLU A 91 -16.80 14.86 12.94
CA GLU A 91 -17.81 15.12 11.91
C GLU A 91 -19.08 14.27 12.08
N LYS A 92 -18.99 13.04 12.58
CA LYS A 92 -20.16 12.19 12.86
C LYS A 92 -20.97 12.59 14.09
N LYS A 93 -20.42 13.43 14.97
CA LYS A 93 -21.10 13.89 16.20
C LYS A 93 -21.84 15.22 16.01
N GLY A 94 -21.57 15.95 14.92
CA GLY A 94 -22.30 17.17 14.54
C GLY A 94 -23.40 16.85 13.54
#